data_AF-A0A0N4SVT2-F1
#
_entry.id   AF-A0A0N4SVT2-F1
#
_cell.length_a   1.000
_cell.length_b   1.000
_cell.length_c   1.000
_cell.angle_alpha   90.00
_cell.angle_beta   90.00
_cell.angle_gamma   90.00
#
_symmetry.space_group_name_H-M   'P 1'
#
loop_
_entity.id
_entity.type
_entity.pdbx_description
1 polymer ?
#
loop_
_entity_poly.entity_id
_entity_poly.type
_entity_poly.pdbx_seq_one_letter_code
_entity_poly.pdbx_strand_id
1 'polypeptide(L)'
;MKIAVIGQSLFGQEAEKDGVPVFKFPRWRARGQALPEVVAKYQALGAELNVLPFCSQFIPMEVINAPRHGSIIYHPSLLPRHRGASAINWTLIHGDKKGGFTIFWADDGLDTGDLLLQKECDVLPDDTVSTLYNR
;
A
#
# COMPACT_ATOMS: atom_id res chain seq x y z
N MET A 1 -2.44 8.83 -19.19
CA MET A 1 -1.95 8.38 -17.87
C MET A 1 -0.92 7.28 -18.12
N LYS A 2 0.32 7.43 -17.64
CA LYS A 2 1.33 6.37 -17.72
C LYS A 2 1.21 5.51 -16.46
N ILE A 3 1.02 4.21 -16.64
CA ILE A 3 0.92 3.23 -15.55
C ILE A 3 2.21 2.40 -15.58
N ALA A 4 2.73 2.07 -14.41
CA ALA A 4 3.79 1.09 -14.25
C ALA A 4 3.51 0.29 -12.98
N VAL A 5 3.94 -0.97 -12.99
CA VAL A 5 3.78 -1.88 -11.86
C VAL A 5 5.12 -2.22 -11.27
N ILE A 6 5.22 -2.13 -9.94
CA ILE A 6 6.40 -2.54 -9.20
C ILE A 6 6.00 -3.68 -8.29
N GLY A 7 6.39 -4.90 -8.67
CA GLY A 7 5.97 -6.12 -7.97
C GLY A 7 6.26 -7.39 -8.76
N GLN A 8 6.38 -8.51 -8.05
CA GLN A 8 6.71 -9.83 -8.63
C GLN A 8 5.52 -10.81 -8.64
N SER A 9 4.32 -10.35 -8.32
CA SER A 9 3.14 -11.21 -8.14
C SER A 9 2.30 -11.35 -9.42
N LEU A 10 1.15 -12.01 -9.31
CA LEU A 10 0.10 -12.03 -10.34
C LEU A 10 -0.22 -10.63 -10.87
N PHE A 11 -0.12 -9.59 -10.04
CA PHE A 11 -0.28 -8.20 -10.47
C PHE A 11 0.73 -7.78 -11.54
N GLY A 12 2.00 -8.18 -11.39
CA GLY A 12 3.03 -7.94 -12.40
C GLY A 12 2.81 -8.76 -13.67
N GLN A 13 2.38 -10.02 -13.55
CA GLN A 13 2.08 -10.85 -14.72
C GLN A 13 0.91 -10.29 -15.54
N GLU A 14 -0.12 -9.77 -14.88
CA GLU A 14 -1.26 -9.17 -15.57
C GLU A 14 -0.84 -7.88 -16.29
N ALA A 15 -0.06 -7.03 -15.63
CA ALA A 15 0.49 -5.82 -16.25
C ALA A 15 1.39 -6.13 -17.47
N GLU A 16 2.20 -7.19 -17.39
CA GLU A 16 3.02 -7.65 -18.52
C GLU A 16 2.16 -8.03 -19.74
N LYS A 17 1.00 -8.68 -19.54
CA LYS A 17 0.07 -9.01 -20.65
C LYS A 17 -0.46 -7.76 -21.36
N ASP A 18 -0.67 -6.70 -20.61
CA ASP A 18 -1.17 -5.42 -21.12
C ASP A 18 -0.05 -4.52 -21.68
N GLY A 19 1.21 -4.97 -21.69
CA GLY A 19 2.36 -4.19 -22.13
C GLY A 19 2.72 -3.03 -21.20
N VAL A 20 2.23 -3.06 -19.95
CA VAL A 20 2.57 -2.09 -18.92
C VAL A 20 3.98 -2.38 -18.39
N PRO A 21 4.87 -1.38 -18.24
CA PRO A 21 6.21 -1.61 -17.68
C PRO A 21 6.14 -2.23 -16.27
N VAL A 22 6.88 -3.33 -16.07
CA VAL A 22 6.97 -4.02 -14.79
C VAL A 22 8.40 -4.04 -14.27
N PHE A 23 8.57 -3.61 -13.02
CA PHE A 23 9.85 -3.65 -12.32
C PHE A 23 9.79 -4.59 -11.12
N LYS A 24 10.81 -5.44 -11.01
CA LYS A 24 10.90 -6.49 -10.01
C LYS A 24 12.11 -6.21 -9.11
N PHE A 25 11.97 -5.27 -8.19
CA PHE A 25 13.06 -4.90 -7.27
C PHE A 25 13.13 -5.85 -6.07
N PRO A 26 14.26 -6.54 -5.82
CA PRO A 26 14.38 -7.43 -4.67
C PRO A 26 14.50 -6.67 -3.34
N ARG A 27 14.96 -5.41 -3.40
CA ARG A 27 15.06 -4.49 -2.27
C ARG A 27 14.95 -3.05 -2.78
N TRP A 28 14.49 -2.15 -1.92
CA TRP A 28 14.43 -0.71 -2.22
C TRP A 28 15.60 0.09 -1.66
N ARG A 29 16.26 -0.45 -0.62
CA ARG A 29 17.33 0.23 0.10
C ARG A 29 18.58 -0.64 0.26
N ALA A 30 19.71 0.02 0.43
CA ALA A 30 20.93 -0.56 0.98
C ALA A 30 21.52 0.42 2.01
N ARG A 31 21.90 -0.08 3.19
CA ARG A 31 22.45 0.75 4.29
C ARG A 31 21.57 1.97 4.65
N GLY A 32 20.25 1.78 4.64
CA GLY A 32 19.27 2.82 4.97
C GLY A 32 18.94 3.81 3.85
N GLN A 33 19.68 3.81 2.73
CA GLN A 33 19.47 4.72 1.60
C GLN A 33 18.74 4.03 0.45
N ALA A 34 17.92 4.78 -0.29
CA ALA A 34 17.28 4.31 -1.51
C ALA A 34 18.34 3.87 -2.53
N LEU A 35 18.11 2.76 -3.23
CA LEU A 35 19.00 2.32 -4.30
C LEU A 35 18.91 3.29 -5.50
N PRO A 36 20.01 3.95 -5.91
CA PRO A 36 19.96 4.94 -6.99
C PRO A 36 19.38 4.39 -8.31
N GLU A 37 19.70 3.12 -8.63
CA GLU A 37 19.19 2.44 -9.83
C GLU A 37 17.66 2.26 -9.80
N VAL A 38 17.08 2.02 -8.62
CA VAL A 38 15.64 1.82 -8.42
C VAL A 38 14.93 3.15 -8.55
N VAL A 39 15.46 4.19 -7.89
CA VAL A 39 14.93 5.55 -7.96
C VAL A 39 14.98 6.08 -9.39
N ALA A 40 16.10 5.90 -10.12
CA ALA A 40 16.24 6.35 -11.49
C ALA A 40 15.23 5.66 -12.45
N LYS A 41 15.07 4.33 -12.34
CA LYS A 41 14.07 3.59 -13.13
C LYS A 41 12.65 4.07 -12.85
N TYR A 42 12.33 4.33 -11.58
CA TYR A 42 11.03 4.85 -11.19
C TYR A 42 10.80 6.27 -11.73
N GLN A 43 11.76 7.19 -11.56
CA GLN A 43 11.62 8.57 -11.99
C GLN A 43 11.45 8.71 -13.51
N ALA A 44 12.09 7.83 -14.30
CA ALA A 44 11.96 7.79 -15.75
C ALA A 44 10.51 7.55 -16.23
N LEU A 45 9.63 7.04 -15.37
CA LEU A 45 8.22 6.82 -15.69
C LEU A 45 7.41 8.12 -15.75
N GLY A 46 7.84 9.15 -15.00
CA GLY A 46 7.08 10.39 -14.86
C GLY A 46 5.70 10.16 -14.23
N ALA A 47 5.63 9.36 -13.16
CA ALA A 47 4.39 9.11 -12.45
C ALA A 47 3.87 10.38 -11.76
N GLU A 48 2.58 10.66 -11.88
CA GLU A 48 1.93 11.82 -11.26
C GLU A 48 1.22 11.49 -9.93
N LEU A 49 0.94 10.20 -9.70
CA LEU A 49 0.38 9.63 -8.46
C LEU A 49 0.94 8.23 -8.27
N ASN A 50 1.28 7.86 -7.03
CA ASN A 50 1.50 6.45 -6.68
C ASN A 50 0.26 5.87 -5.99
N VAL A 51 -0.04 4.62 -6.30
CA VAL A 51 -1.08 3.83 -5.63
C VAL A 51 -0.42 2.60 -5.05
N LEU A 52 -0.50 2.43 -3.73
CA LEU A 52 0.08 1.31 -2.98
C LEU A 52 -1.06 0.45 -2.43
N PRO A 53 -1.61 -0.47 -3.24
CA PRO A 53 -2.85 -1.19 -2.91
C PRO A 53 -2.64 -2.25 -1.82
N PHE A 54 -1.42 -2.75 -1.65
CA PHE A 54 -1.04 -3.64 -0.56
C PHE A 54 0.50 -3.68 -0.48
N CYS A 55 1.09 -2.79 0.30
CA CYS A 55 2.54 -2.68 0.41
C CYS A 55 3.02 -3.21 1.76
N SER A 56 3.77 -4.31 1.74
CA SER A 56 4.35 -4.92 2.94
C SER A 56 5.72 -4.37 3.32
N GLN A 57 6.24 -3.42 2.53
CA GLN A 57 7.55 -2.82 2.73
C GLN A 57 7.42 -1.31 2.81
N PHE A 58 8.22 -0.69 3.68
CA PHE A 58 8.31 0.75 3.73
C PHE A 58 9.06 1.25 2.48
N ILE A 59 8.40 2.00 1.60
CA ILE A 59 9.00 2.51 0.36
C ILE A 59 9.90 3.73 0.65
N PRO A 60 10.97 3.99 -0.11
CA PRO A 60 11.78 5.23 0.02
C PRO A 60 10.95 6.50 -0.14
N MET A 61 11.23 7.51 0.69
CA MET A 61 10.51 8.79 0.62
C MET A 61 10.80 9.54 -0.69
N GLU A 62 11.95 9.28 -1.30
CA GLU A 62 12.33 9.73 -2.63
C GLU A 62 11.40 9.20 -3.73
N VAL A 63 10.68 8.10 -3.46
CA VAL A 63 9.68 7.51 -4.36
C VAL A 63 8.28 7.94 -3.93
N ILE A 64 7.99 7.95 -2.62
CA ILE A 64 6.69 8.37 -2.07
C ILE A 64 6.36 9.82 -2.42
N ASN A 65 7.33 10.72 -2.32
CA ASN A 65 7.15 12.17 -2.50
C ASN A 65 7.40 12.65 -3.93
N ALA A 66 7.87 11.77 -4.83
CA ALA A 66 8.23 12.17 -6.19
C ALA A 66 7.04 12.59 -7.08
N PRO A 67 5.86 11.92 -7.06
CA PRO A 67 4.73 12.35 -7.85
C PRO A 67 4.15 13.67 -7.35
N ARG A 68 3.68 14.52 -8.28
CA ARG A 68 3.00 15.79 -7.96
C ARG A 68 1.80 15.62 -7.05
N HIS A 69 1.06 14.51 -7.19
CA HIS A 69 -0.10 14.21 -6.37
C HIS A 69 0.24 13.30 -5.17
N GLY A 70 1.52 13.01 -4.91
CA GLY A 70 1.95 12.18 -3.79
C GLY A 70 1.62 10.70 -3.97
N SER A 71 1.45 10.01 -2.84
CA SER A 71 1.18 8.58 -2.79
C SER A 71 -0.01 8.27 -1.90
N ILE A 72 -0.93 7.42 -2.38
CA ILE A 72 -2.03 6.89 -1.56
C ILE A 72 -1.80 5.43 -1.22
N ILE A 73 -2.14 5.06 0.00
CA ILE A 73 -1.95 3.71 0.55
C ILE A 73 -3.30 3.17 1.01
N TYR A 74 -3.56 1.91 0.70
CA TYR A 74 -4.66 1.14 1.30
C TYR A 74 -4.22 0.52 2.63
N HIS A 75 -5.06 0.67 3.66
CA HIS A 75 -4.85 0.05 4.97
C HIS A 75 -6.13 -0.66 5.45
N PRO A 76 -6.08 -1.96 5.82
CA PRO A 76 -7.27 -2.74 6.15
C PRO A 76 -7.69 -2.61 7.62
N SER A 77 -7.79 -1.38 8.11
CA SER A 77 -8.47 -1.03 9.36
C SER A 77 -8.99 0.40 9.32
N LEU A 78 -9.77 0.75 10.34
CA LEU A 78 -10.23 2.11 10.58
C LEU A 78 -9.12 2.92 11.28
N LEU A 79 -8.17 3.47 10.51
CA LEU A 79 -7.12 4.33 11.05
C LEU A 79 -7.72 5.47 11.90
N PRO A 80 -7.11 5.82 13.05
CA PRO A 80 -5.77 5.43 13.50
C PRO A 80 -5.69 4.07 14.22
N ARG A 81 -6.78 3.29 14.27
CA ARG A 81 -6.80 1.98 14.93
C ARG A 81 -6.01 0.95 14.11
N HIS A 82 -5.22 0.13 14.79
CA HIS A 82 -4.42 -0.97 14.20
C HIS A 82 -3.49 -0.53 13.06
N ARG A 83 -2.70 0.53 13.28
CA ARG A 83 -1.54 0.85 12.42
C ARG A 83 -0.57 -0.34 12.34
N GLY A 84 0.18 -0.41 11.24
CA GLY A 84 1.15 -1.45 10.99
C GLY A 84 0.57 -2.70 10.34
N ALA A 85 1.42 -3.72 10.21
CA ALA A 85 1.04 -4.96 9.54
C ALA A 85 -0.06 -5.73 10.29
N SER A 86 -0.77 -6.60 9.56
CA SER A 86 -1.77 -7.53 10.11
C SER A 86 -2.96 -6.84 10.80
N ALA A 87 -3.39 -5.68 10.30
CA ALA A 87 -4.45 -4.88 10.92
C ALA A 87 -5.80 -5.62 11.04
N ILE A 88 -6.15 -6.48 10.06
CA ILE A 88 -7.35 -7.34 10.13
C ILE A 88 -7.24 -8.34 11.29
N ASN A 89 -6.07 -8.96 11.46
CA ASN A 89 -5.84 -9.89 12.57
C ASN A 89 -6.07 -9.19 13.91
N TRP A 90 -5.53 -7.98 14.09
CA TRP A 90 -5.71 -7.21 15.32
C TRP A 90 -7.14 -6.72 15.53
N THR A 91 -7.87 -6.43 14.46
CA THR A 91 -9.31 -6.13 14.53
C THR A 91 -10.07 -7.28 15.17
N LEU A 92 -9.81 -8.51 14.72
CA LEU A 92 -10.48 -9.72 15.24
C LEU A 92 -9.98 -10.14 16.63
N ILE A 93 -8.67 -10.09 16.88
CA ILE A 93 -8.06 -10.45 18.18
C ILE A 93 -8.61 -9.58 19.31
N HIS A 94 -8.84 -8.30 19.06
CA HIS A 94 -9.41 -7.37 20.05
C HIS A 94 -10.95 -7.46 20.16
N GLY A 95 -11.60 -8.31 19.36
CA GLY A 95 -13.05 -8.49 19.38
C GLY A 95 -13.82 -7.24 18.93
N ASP A 96 -13.23 -6.44 18.05
CA ASP A 96 -13.84 -5.21 17.55
C ASP A 96 -15.18 -5.51 16.89
N LYS A 97 -16.19 -4.69 17.15
CA LYS A 97 -17.52 -4.83 16.52
C LYS A 97 -17.61 -4.17 15.14
N LYS A 98 -16.68 -3.26 14.87
CA LYS A 98 -16.54 -2.53 13.62
C LYS A 98 -15.15 -2.74 13.07
N GLY A 99 -15.09 -3.13 11.81
CA GLY A 99 -13.88 -3.21 11.00
C GLY A 99 -14.04 -2.26 9.82
N GLY A 100 -13.10 -2.33 8.87
CA GLY A 100 -13.16 -1.51 7.68
C GLY A 100 -11.79 -1.32 7.06
N PHE A 101 -11.69 -0.31 6.20
CA PHE A 101 -10.44 0.06 5.57
C PHE A 101 -10.34 1.58 5.40
N THR A 102 -9.12 2.04 5.22
CA THR A 102 -8.77 3.44 5.00
C THR A 102 -7.92 3.56 3.74
N ILE A 103 -8.17 4.59 2.92
CA ILE A 103 -7.18 5.09 1.96
C ILE A 103 -6.63 6.39 2.54
N PHE A 104 -5.32 6.52 2.62
CA PHE A 104 -4.67 7.69 3.20
C PHE A 104 -3.48 8.15 2.36
N TRP A 105 -3.11 9.42 2.53
CA TRP A 105 -1.92 10.01 1.94
C TRP A 105 -0.69 9.58 2.74
N ALA A 106 0.33 9.03 2.08
CA ALA A 106 1.56 8.63 2.74
C ALA A 106 2.34 9.85 3.27
N ASP A 107 2.90 9.71 4.47
CA ASP A 107 3.85 10.64 5.09
C ASP A 107 5.13 9.89 5.51
N ASP A 108 5.96 10.50 6.35
CA ASP A 108 7.22 9.91 6.83
C ASP A 108 7.04 8.97 8.04
N GLY A 109 5.81 8.81 8.54
CA GLY A 109 5.48 7.87 9.60
C GLY A 109 4.88 6.56 9.10
N LEU A 110 4.54 5.68 10.03
CA LEU A 110 3.93 4.38 9.74
C LEU A 110 2.41 4.49 9.89
N ASP A 111 1.71 4.52 8.76
CA ASP A 111 0.24 4.62 8.68
C ASP A 111 -0.33 5.84 9.43
N THR A 112 0.37 6.97 9.34
CA THR A 112 0.08 8.21 10.08
C THR A 112 -0.55 9.32 9.26
N GLY A 113 -0.37 9.31 7.94
CA GLY A 113 -0.78 10.44 7.12
C GLY A 113 -2.29 10.62 6.98
N ASP A 114 -2.66 11.74 6.37
CA ASP A 114 -4.03 12.22 6.32
C ASP A 114 -4.97 11.28 5.56
N LEU A 115 -6.15 11.04 6.13
CA LEU A 115 -7.15 10.16 5.54
C LEU A 115 -7.75 10.81 4.29
N LEU A 116 -7.79 10.05 3.19
CA LEU A 116 -8.50 10.42 1.97
C LEU A 116 -9.94 9.91 2.02
N LEU A 117 -10.13 8.64 2.40
CA LEU A 117 -11.45 8.05 2.64
C LEU A 117 -11.35 6.92 3.67
N GLN A 118 -12.46 6.61 4.31
CA GLN A 118 -12.60 5.48 5.20
C GLN A 118 -13.98 4.84 5.03
N LYS A 119 -14.05 3.52 5.07
CA LYS A 119 -15.31 2.76 5.04
C LYS A 119 -15.32 1.72 6.14
N GLU A 120 -16.44 1.64 6.85
CA GLU A 120 -16.67 0.66 7.91
C GLU A 120 -17.54 -0.51 7.47
N CYS A 121 -17.44 -1.61 8.20
CA CYS A 121 -18.35 -2.75 8.14
C CYS A 121 -18.51 -3.37 9.53
N ASP A 122 -19.60 -4.10 9.74
CA ASP A 122 -19.78 -4.89 10.96
C ASP A 122 -18.85 -6.10 10.94
N VAL A 123 -18.25 -6.39 12.10
CA VAL A 123 -17.50 -7.62 12.34
C VAL A 123 -18.43 -8.61 13.03
N LEU A 124 -18.66 -9.74 12.38
CA LEU A 124 -19.56 -10.77 12.88
C LEU A 124 -18.86 -11.63 13.96
N PRO A 125 -19.62 -12.30 14.86
CA PRO A 125 -19.02 -13.09 15.95
C PRO A 125 -18.05 -14.18 15.50
N ASP A 126 -18.29 -14.77 14.34
CA ASP A 126 -17.48 -15.86 13.77
C ASP A 126 -16.66 -15.41 12.55
N ASP A 127 -16.51 -14.08 12.34
CA ASP A 127 -15.65 -13.59 11.26
C ASP A 127 -14.20 -14.03 11.49
N THR A 128 -13.61 -14.60 10.45
CA THR A 128 -12.19 -14.88 10.34
C THR A 128 -11.52 -13.81 9.49
N VAL A 129 -10.18 -13.76 9.48
CA VAL A 129 -9.44 -12.85 8.58
C VAL A 129 -9.90 -13.03 7.14
N SER A 130 -10.11 -14.28 6.71
CA SER A 130 -10.52 -14.61 5.35
C SER A 130 -11.95 -14.20 5.04
N THR A 131 -12.92 -14.47 5.94
CA THR A 131 -14.32 -14.10 5.69
C THR A 131 -14.55 -12.60 5.71
N LEU A 132 -13.82 -11.88 6.58
CA LEU A 132 -13.89 -10.42 6.63
C LEU A 132 -13.23 -9.76 5.41
N TYR A 133 -12.11 -10.30 4.91
CA TYR A 133 -11.42 -9.77 3.74
C TYR A 133 -12.15 -10.02 2.41
N ASN A 134 -12.85 -11.16 2.28
CA ASN A 134 -13.48 -11.58 1.01
C ASN A 134 -14.88 -10.99 0.77
N ARG A 135 -15.48 -10.31 1.76
CA ARG A 135 -16.83 -9.75 1.71
C ARG A 135 -16.80 -8.27 1.32
#